data_AF-A0A534P134-F1
#
_entry.id   AF-A0A534P134-F1
#
_cell.length_a   1.000
_cell.length_b   1.000
_cell.length_c   1.000
_cell.angle_alpha   90.00
_cell.angle_beta   90.00
_cell.angle_gamma   90.00
#
_symmetry.space_group_name_H-M   'P 1'
#
loop_
_entity.id
_entity.type
_entity.pdbx_description
1 polymer ?
#
loop_
_entity_poly.entity_id
_entity_poly.type
_entity_poly.pdbx_seq_one_letter_code
_entity_poly.pdbx_strand_id
1 'polypeptide(L)'
;MKNVLLLALACVTSSAALAADSQTTVFEGARLIDGTGRPAVANSVIVVKDDKIVAVGPAAKVKKPQGARVVDVHGRTIMPGIINAHGHVGLVVNGKNSAEGYTRENVESQLAQYEQYGVTSVMALGLNRDLGYEIRDQQRKTKGPGASLFLAGRGIGVPDAAPPVPVAPDQVYRPKTVDEAVKDVREVATHKPDMLKLWVDDIYGKFPKMDPAMYKAAIAEAHKHKIPVAAHVFYLADAKGLVADGIDALAHSVRDQEVDADLIGQMKKKGTFYVATLNVDESGYMFAEDPSFLQDPMLVQAVSPETIKMVQSDEYKNKVRNDPNVPKTKAAGATGMRNLKKLQDAGVKIAFGTDSGAQPVRVPGWAEHRELELMVKAGLTPMQALVAATKGSAGMIRASDRGTLEAGKRADFLVLQADPLEDIRNTRQLVAIYNGGREVKPRATAVATK
;
A
#
# COMPACT_ATOMS: atom_id res chain seq x y z
N MET A 1 -39.96 27.97 -68.52
CA MET A 1 -39.29 27.14 -67.51
C MET A 1 -37.82 27.53 -67.48
N LYS A 2 -37.41 28.36 -66.51
CA LYS A 2 -36.02 28.81 -66.33
C LYS A 2 -35.40 27.97 -65.22
N ASN A 3 -34.45 27.12 -65.58
CA ASN A 3 -33.45 26.58 -64.66
C ASN A 3 -32.16 27.34 -64.91
N VAL A 4 -31.40 27.66 -63.85
CA VAL A 4 -29.93 27.49 -63.75
C VAL A 4 -29.41 28.16 -62.45
N LEU A 5 -28.80 27.30 -61.63
CA LEU A 5 -27.73 27.46 -60.64
C LEU A 5 -27.81 28.54 -59.55
N LEU A 6 -28.01 28.09 -58.30
CA LEU A 6 -27.35 28.66 -57.12
C LEU A 6 -26.04 27.90 -56.88
N LEU A 7 -24.91 28.61 -56.87
CA LEU A 7 -23.63 28.13 -56.33
C LEU A 7 -23.71 28.21 -54.79
N ALA A 8 -23.65 27.07 -54.11
CA ALA A 8 -23.43 27.01 -52.67
C ALA A 8 -21.91 26.98 -52.40
N LEU A 9 -21.40 28.05 -51.79
CA LEU A 9 -20.02 28.17 -51.34
C LEU A 9 -19.85 27.33 -50.06
N ALA A 10 -19.24 26.15 -50.16
CA ALA A 10 -18.91 25.34 -49.00
C ALA A 10 -17.70 25.95 -48.25
N CYS A 11 -17.95 26.62 -47.13
CA CYS A 11 -16.92 26.97 -46.16
C CYS A 11 -16.43 25.67 -45.50
N VAL A 12 -15.25 25.19 -45.91
CA VAL A 12 -14.52 24.15 -45.19
C VAL A 12 -13.86 24.81 -43.98
N THR A 13 -14.52 24.79 -42.83
CA THR A 13 -13.88 25.08 -41.55
C THR A 13 -12.97 23.90 -41.20
N SER A 14 -11.67 24.05 -41.48
CA SER A 14 -10.64 23.15 -40.93
C SER A 14 -10.65 23.29 -39.41
N SER A 15 -11.40 22.43 -38.74
CA SER A 15 -11.23 22.16 -37.32
C SER A 15 -9.95 21.34 -37.18
N ALA A 16 -8.81 22.01 -37.16
CA ALA A 16 -7.59 21.42 -36.64
C ALA A 16 -7.83 21.20 -35.14
N ALA A 17 -8.31 20.01 -34.79
CA ALA A 17 -8.19 19.50 -33.44
C ALA A 17 -6.69 19.53 -33.12
N LEU A 18 -6.28 20.47 -32.28
CA LEU A 18 -4.97 20.45 -31.63
C LEU A 18 -4.93 19.14 -30.84
N ALA A 19 -4.39 18.09 -31.44
CA ALA A 19 -3.87 16.96 -30.70
C ALA A 19 -2.87 17.58 -29.71
N ALA A 20 -3.16 17.47 -28.42
CA ALA A 20 -2.24 17.90 -27.38
C ALA A 20 -0.89 17.21 -27.67
N ASP A 21 0.10 17.99 -28.06
CA ASP A 21 1.43 17.48 -28.35
C ASP A 21 1.93 16.78 -27.08
N SER A 22 2.30 15.50 -27.18
CA SER A 22 2.64 14.65 -26.04
C SER A 22 3.75 15.32 -25.24
N GLN A 23 3.45 15.88 -24.07
CA GLN A 23 4.43 16.64 -23.29
C GLN A 23 5.47 15.68 -22.71
N THR A 24 6.64 15.66 -23.33
CA THR A 24 7.81 14.98 -22.77
C THR A 24 8.41 15.86 -21.69
N THR A 25 8.60 15.31 -20.50
CA THR A 25 9.23 15.99 -19.36
C THR A 25 10.54 15.29 -19.00
N VAL A 26 11.59 16.07 -18.76
CA VAL A 26 12.93 15.61 -18.36
C VAL A 26 13.22 16.11 -16.95
N PHE A 27 13.46 15.18 -16.03
CA PHE A 27 13.93 15.47 -14.67
C PHE A 27 15.44 15.33 -14.65
N GLU A 28 16.16 16.37 -14.27
CA GLU A 28 17.62 16.43 -14.37
C GLU A 28 18.30 16.71 -13.04
N GLY A 29 19.38 15.96 -12.76
CA GLY A 29 20.32 16.27 -11.68
C GLY A 29 20.09 15.52 -10.38
N ALA A 30 19.11 14.61 -10.32
CA ALA A 30 18.77 13.89 -9.10
C ALA A 30 19.79 12.78 -8.75
N ARG A 31 19.92 12.49 -7.45
CA ARG A 31 20.33 11.16 -7.00
C ARG A 31 19.19 10.18 -7.28
N LEU A 32 19.46 9.10 -8.01
CA LEU A 32 18.46 8.11 -8.37
C LEU A 32 18.57 6.85 -7.52
N ILE A 33 17.48 6.51 -6.83
CA ILE A 33 17.23 5.18 -6.26
C ILE A 33 16.20 4.53 -7.18
N ASP A 34 16.56 3.49 -7.93
CA ASP A 34 15.68 2.93 -8.96
C ASP A 34 14.69 1.86 -8.46
N GLY A 35 14.74 1.54 -7.15
CA GLY A 35 13.92 0.49 -6.53
C GLY A 35 14.40 -0.95 -6.78
N THR A 36 15.49 -1.14 -7.54
CA THR A 36 16.00 -2.49 -7.86
C THR A 36 16.83 -3.11 -6.74
N GLY A 37 17.30 -2.28 -5.80
CA GLY A 37 18.29 -2.63 -4.77
C GLY A 37 19.74 -2.37 -5.17
N ARG A 38 19.98 -1.92 -6.41
CA ARG A 38 21.31 -1.46 -6.85
C ARG A 38 21.71 -0.16 -6.13
N PRO A 39 23.02 0.16 -6.06
CA PRO A 39 23.48 1.42 -5.51
C PRO A 39 22.83 2.64 -6.18
N ALA A 40 22.57 3.68 -5.40
CA ALA A 40 22.03 4.92 -5.92
C ALA A 40 22.99 5.57 -6.93
N VAL A 41 22.44 6.22 -7.95
CA VAL A 41 23.21 6.84 -9.05
C VAL A 41 23.11 8.36 -8.96
N ALA A 42 24.23 9.03 -8.69
CA ALA A 42 24.31 10.48 -8.67
C ALA A 42 24.13 11.08 -10.08
N ASN A 43 23.65 12.33 -10.15
CA ASN A 43 23.48 13.10 -11.39
C ASN A 43 22.77 12.30 -12.49
N SER A 44 21.55 11.85 -12.18
CA SER A 44 20.72 11.06 -13.09
C SER A 44 19.68 11.92 -13.79
N VAL A 45 19.21 11.39 -14.91
CA VAL A 45 18.11 11.94 -15.71
C VAL A 45 16.98 10.92 -15.78
N ILE A 46 15.74 11.39 -15.68
CA ILE A 46 14.53 10.61 -15.98
C ILE A 46 13.78 11.34 -17.09
N VAL A 47 13.45 10.63 -18.16
CA VAL A 47 12.62 11.15 -19.26
C VAL A 47 11.27 10.48 -19.17
N VAL A 48 10.23 11.29 -18.99
CA VAL A 48 8.83 10.86 -18.94
C VAL A 48 8.12 11.36 -20.18
N LYS A 49 7.41 10.47 -20.86
CA LYS A 49 6.49 10.81 -21.94
C LYS A 49 5.11 10.32 -21.55
N ASP A 50 4.16 11.25 -21.47
CA ASP A 50 2.81 10.98 -20.98
C ASP A 50 2.85 10.34 -19.57
N ASP A 51 2.46 9.07 -19.44
CA ASP A 51 2.44 8.33 -18.19
C ASP A 51 3.59 7.31 -18.03
N LYS A 52 4.58 7.32 -18.94
CA LYS A 52 5.66 6.33 -18.98
C LYS A 52 7.05 6.93 -18.88
N ILE A 53 7.93 6.21 -18.20
CA ILE A 53 9.37 6.43 -18.23
C ILE A 53 9.89 5.89 -19.57
N VAL A 54 10.48 6.75 -20.40
CA VAL A 54 11.06 6.34 -21.69
C VAL A 54 12.57 6.17 -21.63
N ALA A 55 13.24 6.84 -20.69
CA ALA A 55 14.66 6.65 -20.40
C ALA A 55 14.97 7.05 -18.95
N VAL A 56 15.94 6.37 -18.33
CA VAL A 56 16.39 6.65 -16.97
C VAL A 56 17.83 6.18 -16.78
N GLY A 57 18.64 6.97 -16.07
CA GLY A 57 20.03 6.60 -15.76
C GLY A 57 20.96 7.81 -15.59
N PRO A 58 22.28 7.60 -15.55
CA PRO A 58 23.26 8.69 -15.45
C PRO A 58 23.08 9.71 -16.57
N ALA A 59 23.17 11.01 -16.26
CA ALA A 59 22.97 12.10 -17.22
C ALA A 59 23.82 11.96 -18.49
N ALA A 60 25.07 11.49 -18.35
CA ALA A 60 25.98 11.26 -19.47
C ALA A 60 25.54 10.15 -20.44
N LYS A 61 24.58 9.30 -20.06
CA LYS A 61 24.11 8.14 -20.85
C LYS A 61 22.69 8.29 -21.37
N VAL A 62 21.94 9.29 -20.93
CA VAL A 62 20.53 9.48 -21.29
C VAL A 62 20.41 10.61 -22.32
N LYS A 63 19.90 10.28 -23.51
CA LYS A 63 19.61 11.28 -24.54
C LYS A 63 18.35 12.05 -24.17
N LYS A 64 18.47 13.37 -24.03
CA LYS A 64 17.37 14.27 -23.74
C LYS A 64 16.65 14.67 -25.04
N PRO A 65 15.33 14.46 -25.16
CA PRO A 65 14.58 14.92 -26.33
C PRO A 65 14.58 16.44 -26.46
N GLN A 66 14.74 16.95 -27.69
CA GLN A 66 14.68 18.39 -27.97
C GLN A 66 13.26 18.91 -27.73
N GLY A 67 13.14 20.10 -27.13
CA GLY A 67 11.83 20.73 -26.86
C GLY A 67 11.07 20.14 -25.66
N ALA A 68 11.65 19.17 -24.94
CA ALA A 68 11.05 18.64 -23.72
C ALA A 68 11.03 19.69 -22.60
N ARG A 69 9.99 19.66 -21.77
CA ARG A 69 9.94 20.44 -20.52
C ARG A 69 11.02 19.92 -19.59
N VAL A 70 11.92 20.78 -19.11
CA VAL A 70 12.95 20.40 -18.15
C VAL A 70 12.52 20.80 -16.74
N VAL A 71 12.63 19.86 -15.81
CA VAL A 71 12.44 20.07 -14.37
C VAL A 71 13.78 19.82 -13.69
N ASP A 72 14.37 20.89 -13.16
CA ASP A 72 15.61 20.83 -12.41
C ASP A 72 15.36 20.23 -11.01
N VAL A 73 16.03 19.10 -10.74
CA VAL A 73 15.98 18.37 -9.47
C VAL A 73 17.40 18.15 -8.92
N HIS A 74 18.36 19.03 -9.24
CA HIS A 74 19.69 18.99 -8.66
C HIS A 74 19.64 19.05 -7.13
N GLY A 75 20.49 18.24 -6.50
CA GLY A 75 20.55 18.10 -5.04
C GLY A 75 19.36 17.34 -4.42
N ARG A 76 18.37 16.92 -5.22
CA ARG A 76 17.23 16.10 -4.79
C ARG A 76 17.50 14.62 -4.98
N THR A 77 16.68 13.79 -4.36
CA THR A 77 16.67 12.35 -4.57
C THR A 77 15.36 11.94 -5.25
N ILE A 78 15.43 11.06 -6.25
CA ILE A 78 14.26 10.41 -6.84
C ILE A 78 14.24 8.93 -6.46
N MET A 79 13.08 8.45 -6.02
CA MET A 79 12.80 7.03 -5.77
C MET A 79 11.42 6.62 -6.33
N PRO A 80 11.14 5.32 -6.59
CA PRO A 80 9.79 4.90 -6.98
C PRO A 80 8.75 5.27 -5.92
N GLY A 81 7.51 5.46 -6.36
CA GLY A 81 6.37 5.68 -5.47
C GLY A 81 6.20 4.54 -4.47
N ILE A 82 5.82 4.86 -3.23
CA ILE A 82 5.56 3.85 -2.21
C ILE A 82 4.32 3.05 -2.62
N ILE A 83 4.39 1.73 -2.42
CA ILE A 83 3.30 0.78 -2.64
C ILE A 83 2.98 0.11 -1.31
N ASN A 84 1.84 0.47 -0.74
CA ASN A 84 1.31 -0.19 0.46
C ASN A 84 0.55 -1.46 0.04
N ALA A 85 1.14 -2.64 0.26
CA ALA A 85 0.53 -3.93 -0.05
C ALA A 85 -0.45 -4.43 1.03
N HIS A 86 -0.64 -3.68 2.11
CA HIS A 86 -1.61 -3.98 3.17
C HIS A 86 -2.06 -2.69 3.86
N GLY A 87 -3.08 -2.06 3.29
CA GLY A 87 -3.81 -0.96 3.90
C GLY A 87 -5.31 -1.21 3.81
N HIS A 88 -6.09 -0.18 4.16
CA HIS A 88 -7.54 -0.16 4.07
C HIS A 88 -8.02 1.23 3.64
N VAL A 89 -9.25 1.25 3.10
CA VAL A 89 -9.97 2.46 2.69
C VAL A 89 -11.43 2.37 3.13
N GLY A 90 -12.02 3.50 3.49
CA GLY A 90 -13.47 3.61 3.74
C GLY A 90 -13.96 3.02 5.06
N LEU A 91 -13.07 2.65 5.99
CA LEU A 91 -13.48 2.01 7.26
C LEU A 91 -13.54 2.98 8.44
N VAL A 92 -12.87 4.12 8.35
CA VAL A 92 -12.79 5.13 9.41
C VAL A 92 -13.44 6.43 8.93
N VAL A 93 -14.29 6.99 9.78
CA VAL A 93 -14.91 8.32 9.63
C VAL A 93 -14.92 9.00 10.99
N ASN A 94 -14.53 10.27 11.04
CA ASN A 94 -14.57 11.10 12.26
C ASN A 94 -13.93 10.42 13.49
N GLY A 95 -12.77 9.78 13.28
CA GLY A 95 -12.01 9.12 14.34
C GLY A 95 -12.62 7.83 14.87
N LYS A 96 -13.55 7.19 14.15
CA LYS A 96 -14.15 5.92 14.55
C LYS A 96 -14.27 4.97 13.37
N ASN A 97 -14.22 3.67 13.64
CA ASN A 97 -14.65 2.68 12.66
C ASN A 97 -16.16 2.76 12.46
N SER A 98 -16.60 2.72 11.21
CA SER A 98 -18.01 2.64 10.87
C SER A 98 -18.21 1.90 9.56
N ALA A 99 -19.15 0.95 9.56
CA ALA A 99 -19.60 0.27 8.35
C ALA A 99 -20.25 1.24 7.34
N GLU A 100 -20.88 2.31 7.84
CA GLU A 100 -21.48 3.39 7.03
C GLU A 100 -20.41 4.27 6.38
N GLY A 101 -19.16 4.19 6.85
CA GLY A 101 -18.04 4.96 6.32
C GLY A 101 -17.59 4.53 4.93
N TYR A 102 -18.07 3.38 4.42
CA TYR A 102 -17.66 2.85 3.12
C TYR A 102 -18.45 3.51 1.98
N THR A 103 -18.30 4.83 1.87
CA THR A 103 -18.88 5.66 0.81
C THR A 103 -17.82 6.00 -0.23
N ARG A 104 -18.26 6.38 -1.44
CA ARG A 104 -17.37 6.76 -2.53
C ARG A 104 -16.48 7.93 -2.14
N GLU A 105 -17.09 8.96 -1.55
CA GLU A 105 -16.39 10.16 -1.09
C GLU A 105 -15.29 9.83 -0.08
N ASN A 106 -15.58 9.00 0.93
CA ASN A 106 -14.58 8.66 1.94
C ASN A 106 -13.45 7.80 1.36
N VAL A 107 -13.76 6.83 0.50
CA VAL A 107 -12.75 6.00 -0.17
C VAL A 107 -11.85 6.86 -1.06
N GLU A 108 -12.43 7.69 -1.93
CA GLU A 108 -11.67 8.57 -2.83
C GLU A 108 -10.84 9.62 -2.07
N SER A 109 -11.38 10.17 -0.97
CA SER A 109 -10.65 11.07 -0.07
C SER A 109 -9.43 10.40 0.56
N GLN A 110 -9.57 9.16 1.06
CA GLN A 110 -8.45 8.41 1.63
C GLN A 110 -7.42 8.01 0.58
N LEU A 111 -7.84 7.66 -0.65
CA LEU A 111 -6.92 7.43 -1.77
C LEU A 111 -6.13 8.68 -2.15
N ALA A 112 -6.78 9.85 -2.14
CA ALA A 112 -6.10 11.13 -2.33
C ALA A 112 -5.10 11.41 -1.20
N GLN A 113 -5.46 11.10 0.06
CA GLN A 113 -4.55 11.22 1.19
C GLN A 113 -3.32 10.31 1.03
N TYR A 114 -3.48 9.03 0.69
CA TYR A 114 -2.34 8.14 0.40
C TYR A 114 -1.44 8.75 -0.68
N GLU A 115 -2.02 9.21 -1.78
CA GLU A 115 -1.28 9.80 -2.90
C GLU A 115 -0.46 11.02 -2.47
N GLN A 116 -1.05 11.92 -1.68
CA GLN A 116 -0.40 13.15 -1.21
C GLN A 116 0.72 12.92 -0.18
N TYR A 117 0.88 11.68 0.31
CA TYR A 117 1.95 11.23 1.19
C TYR A 117 2.96 10.34 0.44
N GLY A 118 2.89 10.29 -0.89
CA GLY A 118 3.83 9.53 -1.72
C GLY A 118 3.49 8.05 -1.87
N VAL A 119 2.32 7.61 -1.38
CA VAL A 119 1.80 6.26 -1.59
C VAL A 119 1.03 6.24 -2.90
N THR A 120 1.67 5.76 -3.96
CA THR A 120 1.11 5.79 -5.33
C THR A 120 0.16 4.62 -5.61
N SER A 121 0.23 3.56 -4.80
CA SER A 121 -0.63 2.38 -4.93
C SER A 121 -0.91 1.78 -3.56
N VAL A 122 -2.16 1.33 -3.35
CA VAL A 122 -2.59 0.68 -2.10
C VAL A 122 -3.39 -0.58 -2.41
N MET A 123 -3.02 -1.69 -1.78
CA MET A 123 -3.85 -2.88 -1.66
C MET A 123 -4.71 -2.75 -0.42
N ALA A 124 -5.99 -2.48 -0.62
CA ALA A 124 -6.99 -2.58 0.42
C ALA A 124 -7.27 -4.08 0.69
N LEU A 125 -6.67 -4.60 1.76
CA LEU A 125 -6.52 -6.04 1.98
C LEU A 125 -7.63 -6.61 2.88
N GLY A 126 -8.87 -6.52 2.41
CA GLY A 126 -10.05 -7.07 3.08
C GLY A 126 -10.98 -5.98 3.60
N LEU A 127 -12.15 -6.39 4.11
CA LEU A 127 -13.22 -5.53 4.62
C LEU A 127 -13.83 -4.60 3.55
N ASN A 128 -13.65 -4.94 2.27
CA ASN A 128 -14.12 -4.12 1.16
C ASN A 128 -15.53 -4.52 0.75
N ARG A 129 -16.29 -3.55 0.22
CA ARG A 129 -17.61 -3.77 -0.40
C ARG A 129 -17.50 -3.59 -1.91
N ASP A 130 -18.55 -3.97 -2.64
CA ASP A 130 -18.56 -4.00 -4.11
C ASP A 130 -18.25 -2.63 -4.73
N LEU A 131 -18.62 -1.52 -4.06
CA LEU A 131 -18.24 -0.16 -4.42
C LEU A 131 -16.73 0.01 -4.63
N GLY A 132 -15.90 -0.72 -3.88
CA GLY A 132 -14.45 -0.69 -4.07
C GLY A 132 -14.07 -1.11 -5.49
N TYR A 133 -14.68 -2.18 -6.00
CA TYR A 133 -14.42 -2.67 -7.36
C TYR A 133 -14.84 -1.64 -8.40
N GLU A 134 -15.96 -0.94 -8.20
CA GLU A 134 -16.38 0.15 -9.09
C GLU A 134 -15.35 1.28 -9.14
N ILE A 135 -14.86 1.74 -7.98
CA ILE A 135 -13.85 2.81 -7.88
C ILE A 135 -12.55 2.38 -8.56
N ARG A 136 -12.07 1.16 -8.26
CA ARG A 136 -10.86 0.57 -8.86
C ARG A 136 -10.99 0.48 -10.38
N ASP A 137 -12.08 -0.06 -10.87
CA ASP A 137 -12.28 -0.28 -12.31
C ASP A 137 -12.48 1.05 -13.04
N GLN A 138 -13.08 2.05 -12.38
CA GLN A 138 -13.11 3.43 -12.88
C GLN A 138 -11.70 4.03 -12.96
N GLN A 139 -10.88 3.94 -11.91
CA GLN A 139 -9.49 4.43 -11.93
C GLN A 139 -8.68 3.83 -13.08
N ARG A 140 -8.83 2.53 -13.32
CA ARG A 140 -8.16 1.81 -14.43
C ARG A 140 -8.57 2.35 -15.82
N LYS A 141 -9.81 2.82 -15.96
CA LYS A 141 -10.32 3.42 -17.22
C LYS A 141 -9.94 4.88 -17.37
N THR A 142 -10.06 5.68 -16.31
CA THR A 142 -9.97 7.15 -16.39
C THR A 142 -8.59 7.69 -16.01
N LYS A 143 -7.74 6.89 -15.35
CA LYS A 143 -6.46 7.34 -14.75
C LYS A 143 -6.65 8.53 -13.80
N GLY A 144 -7.76 8.54 -13.05
CA GLY A 144 -8.15 9.61 -12.12
C GLY A 144 -7.19 9.87 -10.95
N PRO A 145 -7.51 10.86 -10.08
CA PRO A 145 -6.72 11.20 -8.90
C PRO A 145 -6.71 10.06 -7.85
N GLY A 146 -5.77 10.17 -6.90
CA GLY A 146 -5.61 9.23 -5.79
C GLY A 146 -4.64 8.08 -6.09
N ALA A 147 -4.24 7.39 -5.02
CA ALA A 147 -3.45 6.18 -5.11
C ALA A 147 -4.20 5.14 -5.96
N SER A 148 -3.46 4.36 -6.76
CA SER A 148 -4.06 3.24 -7.50
C SER A 148 -4.57 2.20 -6.51
N LEU A 149 -5.87 1.95 -6.54
CA LEU A 149 -6.51 0.98 -5.66
C LEU A 149 -6.33 -0.45 -6.21
N PHE A 150 -5.92 -1.37 -5.34
CA PHE A 150 -5.99 -2.82 -5.52
C PHE A 150 -6.86 -3.38 -4.39
N LEU A 151 -7.62 -4.44 -4.66
CA LEU A 151 -8.63 -4.93 -3.72
C LEU A 151 -8.57 -6.42 -3.48
N ALA A 152 -8.67 -6.80 -2.21
CA ALA A 152 -8.89 -8.18 -1.81
C ALA A 152 -10.37 -8.58 -1.68
N GLY A 153 -11.27 -7.59 -1.77
CA GLY A 153 -12.70 -7.79 -1.57
C GLY A 153 -13.07 -7.89 -0.09
N ARG A 154 -14.17 -8.58 0.19
CA ARG A 154 -14.66 -8.79 1.57
C ARG A 154 -13.63 -9.50 2.44
N GLY A 155 -13.05 -10.57 1.89
CA GLY A 155 -12.23 -11.54 2.62
C GLY A 155 -13.09 -12.53 3.40
N ILE A 156 -12.45 -13.57 3.93
CA ILE A 156 -13.11 -14.72 4.57
C ILE A 156 -12.57 -14.89 5.99
N GLY A 157 -13.47 -14.83 6.97
CA GLY A 157 -13.23 -15.24 8.35
C GLY A 157 -14.10 -16.45 8.71
N VAL A 158 -14.42 -16.60 9.98
CA VAL A 158 -15.43 -17.55 10.48
C VAL A 158 -16.41 -16.84 11.42
N PRO A 159 -17.61 -17.40 11.70
CA PRO A 159 -18.57 -16.77 12.61
C PRO A 159 -17.95 -16.37 13.94
N ASP A 160 -18.35 -15.21 14.46
CA ASP A 160 -17.94 -14.66 15.76
C ASP A 160 -16.42 -14.54 15.95
N ALA A 161 -15.66 -14.36 14.87
CA ALA A 161 -14.18 -14.34 14.89
C ALA A 161 -13.55 -13.07 14.30
N ALA A 162 -12.21 -13.06 14.23
CA ALA A 162 -11.45 -12.00 13.59
C ALA A 162 -11.90 -11.75 12.13
N PRO A 163 -11.88 -10.50 11.64
CA PRO A 163 -11.53 -9.28 12.37
C PRO A 163 -12.70 -8.82 13.26
N PRO A 164 -12.47 -8.43 14.54
CA PRO A 164 -13.52 -8.08 15.49
C PRO A 164 -13.88 -6.58 15.40
N VAL A 165 -14.09 -6.08 14.18
CA VAL A 165 -14.43 -4.66 13.92
C VAL A 165 -15.89 -4.55 13.49
N PRO A 166 -16.57 -3.41 13.75
CA PRO A 166 -17.91 -3.17 13.22
C PRO A 166 -17.88 -3.21 11.68
N VAL A 167 -18.57 -4.19 11.10
CA VAL A 167 -18.64 -4.41 9.65
C VAL A 167 -20.08 -4.53 9.21
N ALA A 168 -20.37 -4.08 7.98
CA ALA A 168 -21.62 -4.41 7.30
C ALA A 168 -21.66 -5.91 6.96
N PRO A 169 -22.86 -6.50 6.80
CA PRO A 169 -23.00 -7.91 6.42
C PRO A 169 -22.27 -8.30 5.12
N ASP A 170 -22.05 -7.34 4.22
CA ASP A 170 -21.39 -7.52 2.92
C ASP A 170 -19.91 -7.07 2.93
N GLN A 171 -19.26 -7.01 4.09
CA GLN A 171 -17.82 -6.71 4.20
C GLN A 171 -16.95 -7.91 4.55
N VAL A 172 -17.51 -9.00 5.07
CA VAL A 172 -16.75 -10.21 5.44
C VAL A 172 -17.60 -11.45 5.22
N TYR A 173 -17.04 -12.46 4.53
CA TYR A 173 -17.64 -13.79 4.48
C TYR A 173 -17.39 -14.54 5.80
N ARG A 174 -18.43 -15.22 6.30
CA ARG A 174 -18.41 -15.95 7.57
C ARG A 174 -18.94 -17.39 7.38
N PRO A 175 -18.31 -18.20 6.50
CA PRO A 175 -18.73 -19.57 6.27
C PRO A 175 -18.60 -20.42 7.53
N LYS A 176 -19.52 -21.36 7.72
CA LYS A 176 -19.53 -22.37 8.79
C LYS A 176 -18.88 -23.68 8.35
N THR A 177 -18.84 -23.93 7.03
CA THR A 177 -18.36 -25.20 6.46
C THR A 177 -17.35 -24.96 5.35
N VAL A 178 -16.60 -26.00 5.01
CA VAL A 178 -15.66 -25.99 3.88
C VAL A 178 -16.38 -25.67 2.57
N ASP A 179 -17.56 -26.26 2.33
CA ASP A 179 -18.35 -26.04 1.11
C ASP A 179 -18.84 -24.60 0.99
N GLU A 180 -19.24 -23.98 2.11
CA GLU A 180 -19.59 -22.57 2.15
C GLU A 180 -18.38 -21.68 1.83
N ALA A 181 -17.20 -21.97 2.40
CA ALA A 181 -15.99 -21.21 2.10
C ALA A 181 -15.60 -21.30 0.61
N VAL A 182 -15.70 -22.49 0.01
CA VAL A 182 -15.48 -22.71 -1.43
C VAL A 182 -16.50 -21.93 -2.27
N LYS A 183 -17.77 -21.92 -1.86
CA LYS A 183 -18.82 -21.14 -2.52
C LYS A 183 -18.53 -19.64 -2.45
N ASP A 184 -18.10 -19.13 -1.30
CA ASP A 184 -17.73 -17.73 -1.12
C ASP A 184 -16.54 -17.34 -2.01
N VAL A 185 -15.53 -18.21 -2.15
CA VAL A 185 -14.41 -17.97 -3.09
C VAL A 185 -14.87 -17.89 -4.55
N ARG A 186 -15.85 -18.71 -4.97
CA ARG A 186 -16.40 -18.66 -6.33
C ARG A 186 -17.16 -17.38 -6.59
N GLU A 187 -17.89 -16.88 -5.60
CA GLU A 187 -18.54 -15.57 -5.67
C GLU A 187 -17.50 -14.45 -5.76
N VAL A 188 -16.46 -14.50 -4.92
CA VAL A 188 -15.38 -13.51 -4.94
C VAL A 188 -14.75 -13.46 -6.33
N ALA A 189 -14.55 -14.62 -6.97
CA ALA A 189 -13.98 -14.70 -8.31
C ALA A 189 -14.80 -13.97 -9.40
N THR A 190 -16.13 -13.82 -9.25
CA THR A 190 -16.95 -13.09 -10.23
C THR A 190 -16.64 -11.59 -10.26
N HIS A 191 -16.09 -11.05 -9.17
CA HIS A 191 -15.68 -9.66 -9.02
C HIS A 191 -14.26 -9.36 -9.50
N LYS A 192 -13.50 -10.41 -9.89
CA LYS A 192 -12.11 -10.31 -10.36
C LYS A 192 -11.24 -9.49 -9.37
N PRO A 193 -11.12 -9.93 -8.11
CA PRO A 193 -10.29 -9.23 -7.13
C PRO A 193 -8.81 -9.35 -7.52
N ASP A 194 -8.00 -8.48 -6.92
CA ASP A 194 -6.55 -8.51 -7.10
C ASP A 194 -5.89 -9.55 -6.17
N MET A 195 -6.58 -9.90 -5.07
CA MET A 195 -6.18 -10.91 -4.08
C MET A 195 -7.40 -11.43 -3.32
N LEU A 196 -7.27 -12.52 -2.57
CA LEU A 196 -8.23 -12.95 -1.57
C LEU A 196 -7.61 -12.81 -0.18
N LYS A 197 -8.38 -12.35 0.81
CA LYS A 197 -7.95 -12.24 2.21
C LYS A 197 -8.58 -13.34 3.06
N LEU A 198 -7.79 -14.01 3.89
CA LEU A 198 -8.24 -14.89 4.96
C LEU A 198 -7.86 -14.33 6.34
N TRP A 199 -8.65 -14.61 7.38
CA TRP A 199 -8.29 -14.34 8.77
C TRP A 199 -8.12 -15.64 9.57
N VAL A 200 -6.87 -15.93 9.96
CA VAL A 200 -6.49 -17.12 10.73
C VAL A 200 -5.82 -16.68 12.03
N ASP A 201 -6.64 -16.25 12.98
CA ASP A 201 -6.23 -15.85 14.33
C ASP A 201 -7.40 -15.97 15.31
N ASP A 202 -7.11 -16.40 16.53
CA ASP A 202 -8.06 -16.47 17.67
C ASP A 202 -7.89 -15.29 18.65
N ILE A 203 -6.91 -14.41 18.42
CA ILE A 203 -6.59 -13.25 19.26
C ILE A 203 -6.39 -13.69 20.71
N TYR A 204 -5.31 -14.43 20.94
CA TYR A 204 -4.94 -14.99 22.25
C TYR A 204 -6.02 -15.91 22.84
N GLY A 205 -6.68 -16.70 21.99
CA GLY A 205 -7.73 -17.64 22.37
C GLY A 205 -9.08 -17.01 22.70
N LYS A 206 -9.29 -15.72 22.38
CA LYS A 206 -10.53 -15.00 22.64
C LYS A 206 -11.66 -15.37 21.67
N PHE A 207 -11.33 -15.72 20.44
CA PHE A 207 -12.28 -15.97 19.37
C PHE A 207 -12.08 -17.34 18.71
N PRO A 208 -13.09 -17.88 18.02
CA PRO A 208 -12.91 -19.05 17.17
C PRO A 208 -11.84 -18.80 16.10
N LYS A 209 -11.06 -19.83 15.77
CA LYS A 209 -10.08 -19.80 14.68
C LYS A 209 -10.62 -20.54 13.46
N MET A 210 -10.24 -20.08 12.28
CA MET A 210 -10.53 -20.78 11.02
C MET A 210 -9.90 -22.18 11.01
N ASP A 211 -10.70 -23.19 10.69
CA ASP A 211 -10.24 -24.57 10.57
C ASP A 211 -9.25 -24.74 9.39
N PRO A 212 -8.14 -25.50 9.56
CA PRO A 212 -7.20 -25.79 8.49
C PRO A 212 -7.80 -26.35 7.20
N ALA A 213 -8.79 -27.23 7.28
CA ALA A 213 -9.47 -27.75 6.11
C ALA A 213 -10.18 -26.64 5.32
N MET A 214 -10.68 -25.61 6.02
CA MET A 214 -11.37 -24.48 5.41
C MET A 214 -10.40 -23.56 4.66
N TYR A 215 -9.30 -23.10 5.29
CA TYR A 215 -8.35 -22.25 4.56
C TYR A 215 -7.68 -23.00 3.42
N LYS A 216 -7.42 -24.31 3.57
CA LYS A 216 -6.83 -25.13 2.52
C LYS A 216 -7.73 -25.20 1.28
N ALA A 217 -9.02 -25.45 1.49
CA ALA A 217 -10.00 -25.49 0.41
C ALA A 217 -10.18 -24.12 -0.24
N ALA A 218 -10.22 -23.04 0.56
CA ALA A 218 -10.32 -21.68 0.04
C ALA A 218 -9.11 -21.29 -0.83
N ILE A 219 -7.88 -21.61 -0.38
CA ILE A 219 -6.64 -21.38 -1.15
C ILE A 219 -6.69 -22.16 -2.47
N ALA A 220 -7.00 -23.46 -2.41
CA ALA A 220 -7.06 -24.31 -3.60
C ALA A 220 -8.11 -23.83 -4.60
N GLU A 221 -9.29 -23.39 -4.14
CA GLU A 221 -10.33 -22.86 -5.03
C GLU A 221 -9.91 -21.51 -5.63
N ALA A 222 -9.32 -20.60 -4.85
CA ALA A 222 -8.88 -19.29 -5.35
C ALA A 222 -7.83 -19.43 -6.44
N HIS A 223 -6.91 -20.39 -6.29
CA HIS A 223 -5.88 -20.69 -7.29
C HIS A 223 -6.44 -21.25 -8.60
N LYS A 224 -7.58 -21.97 -8.60
CA LYS A 224 -8.28 -22.36 -9.85
C LYS A 224 -8.73 -21.14 -10.64
N HIS A 225 -9.07 -20.05 -9.96
CA HIS A 225 -9.44 -18.76 -10.54
C HIS A 225 -8.24 -17.82 -10.74
N LYS A 226 -7.02 -18.28 -10.47
CA LYS A 226 -5.75 -17.53 -10.57
C LYS A 226 -5.64 -16.32 -9.60
N ILE A 227 -6.45 -16.32 -8.53
CA ILE A 227 -6.47 -15.27 -7.51
C ILE A 227 -5.42 -15.59 -6.45
N PRO A 228 -4.43 -14.72 -6.19
CA PRO A 228 -3.49 -14.91 -5.07
C PRO A 228 -4.21 -14.78 -3.73
N VAL A 229 -3.71 -15.45 -2.69
CA VAL A 229 -4.34 -15.43 -1.36
C VAL A 229 -3.35 -14.93 -0.30
N ALA A 230 -3.80 -13.96 0.51
CA ALA A 230 -3.12 -13.50 1.71
C ALA A 230 -3.87 -13.89 2.97
N ALA A 231 -3.16 -14.28 4.01
CA ALA A 231 -3.75 -14.62 5.31
C ALA A 231 -3.24 -13.69 6.39
N HIS A 232 -4.14 -13.11 7.20
CA HIS A 232 -3.77 -12.59 8.51
C HIS A 232 -3.33 -13.77 9.39
N VAL A 233 -2.15 -13.64 10.00
CA VAL A 233 -1.58 -14.63 10.92
C VAL A 233 -1.00 -13.98 12.18
N PHE A 234 -0.94 -14.76 13.25
CA PHE A 234 -0.21 -14.43 14.48
C PHE A 234 0.77 -15.53 14.88
N TYR A 235 0.34 -16.79 14.78
CA TYR A 235 1.06 -17.95 15.28
C TYR A 235 1.98 -18.60 14.23
N LEU A 236 3.17 -19.06 14.65
CA LEU A 236 4.10 -19.80 13.80
C LEU A 236 3.47 -21.09 13.25
N ALA A 237 2.71 -21.81 14.06
CA ALA A 237 2.06 -23.05 13.65
C ALA A 237 1.07 -22.83 12.48
N ASP A 238 0.26 -21.78 12.57
CA ASP A 238 -0.72 -21.42 11.54
C ASP A 238 0.00 -20.98 10.25
N ALA A 239 1.08 -20.17 10.38
CA ALA A 239 1.90 -19.76 9.25
C ALA A 239 2.51 -20.96 8.50
N LYS A 240 3.00 -21.99 9.20
CA LYS A 240 3.52 -23.21 8.58
C LYS A 240 2.45 -23.97 7.80
N GLY A 241 1.26 -24.14 8.38
CA GLY A 241 0.13 -24.78 7.71
C GLY A 241 -0.26 -24.07 6.42
N LEU A 242 -0.41 -22.74 6.50
CA LEU A 242 -0.76 -21.90 5.34
C LEU A 242 0.30 -21.95 4.24
N VAL A 243 1.59 -21.90 4.58
CA VAL A 243 2.68 -22.00 3.58
C VAL A 243 2.74 -23.40 2.95
N ALA A 244 2.52 -24.45 3.73
CA ALA A 244 2.45 -25.81 3.22
C ALA A 244 1.32 -25.97 2.18
N ASP A 245 0.14 -25.41 2.48
CA ASP A 245 -1.03 -25.40 1.61
C ASP A 245 -0.96 -24.36 0.47
N GLY A 246 0.10 -23.56 0.40
CA GLY A 246 0.43 -22.73 -0.76
C GLY A 246 -0.03 -21.29 -0.71
N ILE A 247 -0.24 -20.70 0.47
CA ILE A 247 -0.54 -19.27 0.61
C ILE A 247 0.47 -18.38 -0.14
N ASP A 248 -0.02 -17.34 -0.84
CA ASP A 248 0.82 -16.41 -1.59
C ASP A 248 1.48 -15.38 -0.69
N ALA A 249 0.79 -14.93 0.38
CA ALA A 249 1.32 -13.94 1.31
C ALA A 249 0.86 -14.17 2.76
N LEU A 250 1.80 -14.02 3.70
CA LEU A 250 1.49 -13.87 5.13
C LEU A 250 1.39 -12.38 5.43
N ALA A 251 0.21 -11.98 5.88
CA ALA A 251 -0.10 -10.62 6.27
C ALA A 251 0.01 -10.49 7.79
N HIS A 252 0.72 -9.45 8.22
CA HIS A 252 1.24 -9.30 9.57
C HIS A 252 2.33 -10.29 9.93
N SER A 253 3.11 -9.89 10.92
CA SER A 253 4.20 -10.72 11.41
C SER A 253 3.69 -11.95 12.16
N VAL A 254 4.44 -13.06 12.04
CA VAL A 254 4.43 -14.13 13.05
C VAL A 254 5.01 -13.55 14.33
N ARG A 255 4.28 -13.63 15.44
CA ARG A 255 4.52 -12.82 16.64
C ARG A 255 4.37 -13.56 17.97
N ASP A 256 3.87 -14.80 17.97
CA ASP A 256 3.85 -15.66 19.15
C ASP A 256 5.26 -16.11 19.56
N GLN A 257 6.13 -16.35 18.57
CA GLN A 257 7.51 -16.79 18.76
C GLN A 257 8.39 -16.45 17.54
N GLU A 258 9.69 -16.72 17.66
CA GLU A 258 10.58 -16.54 16.52
C GLU A 258 10.34 -17.57 15.41
N VAL A 259 10.39 -17.13 14.15
CA VAL A 259 10.28 -18.03 13.01
C VAL A 259 11.48 -18.98 12.96
N ASP A 260 11.23 -20.23 12.57
CA ASP A 260 12.26 -21.27 12.49
C ASP A 260 12.76 -21.52 11.05
N ALA A 261 13.81 -22.32 10.94
CA ALA A 261 14.43 -22.66 9.66
C ALA A 261 13.47 -23.39 8.71
N ASP A 262 12.51 -24.14 9.27
CA ASP A 262 11.49 -24.85 8.51
C ASP A 262 10.54 -23.88 7.81
N LEU A 263 9.91 -22.94 8.55
CA LEU A 263 9.06 -21.93 7.92
C LEU A 263 9.84 -21.11 6.87
N ILE A 264 11.05 -20.66 7.19
CA ILE A 264 11.91 -19.91 6.27
C ILE A 264 12.16 -20.71 4.99
N GLY A 265 12.53 -21.99 5.10
CA GLY A 265 12.78 -22.87 3.97
C GLY A 265 11.55 -23.06 3.09
N GLN A 266 10.39 -23.26 3.71
CA GLN A 266 9.12 -23.41 3.00
C GLN A 266 8.71 -22.12 2.26
N MET A 267 8.81 -20.96 2.90
CA MET A 267 8.48 -19.67 2.28
C MET A 267 9.36 -19.38 1.07
N LYS A 268 10.67 -19.66 1.16
CA LYS A 268 11.59 -19.53 0.02
C LYS A 268 11.22 -20.47 -1.12
N LYS A 269 10.94 -21.74 -0.81
CA LYS A 269 10.56 -22.76 -1.80
C LYS A 269 9.26 -22.40 -2.53
N LYS A 270 8.27 -21.88 -1.80
CA LYS A 270 6.95 -21.51 -2.33
C LYS A 270 6.93 -20.10 -2.92
N GLY A 271 7.93 -19.29 -2.62
CA GLY A 271 7.98 -17.89 -3.01
C GLY A 271 6.90 -17.04 -2.33
N THR A 272 6.49 -17.43 -1.12
CA THR A 272 5.49 -16.74 -0.29
C THR A 272 6.04 -15.40 0.18
N PHE A 273 5.22 -14.35 0.07
CA PHE A 273 5.53 -13.01 0.56
C PHE A 273 5.27 -12.90 2.07
N TYR A 274 6.07 -12.07 2.73
CA TYR A 274 5.87 -11.67 4.11
C TYR A 274 5.63 -10.17 4.20
N VAL A 275 4.55 -9.75 4.86
CA VAL A 275 4.24 -8.35 5.13
C VAL A 275 4.23 -8.13 6.64
N ALA A 276 5.28 -7.50 7.18
CA ALA A 276 5.46 -7.41 8.62
C ALA A 276 4.38 -6.57 9.33
N THR A 277 3.97 -5.45 8.73
CA THR A 277 3.03 -4.46 9.30
C THR A 277 3.32 -4.16 10.77
N LEU A 278 4.54 -3.77 11.10
CA LEU A 278 4.97 -3.51 12.48
C LEU A 278 4.12 -2.40 13.15
N ASN A 279 3.61 -1.47 12.35
CA ASN A 279 2.68 -0.43 12.77
C ASN A 279 1.39 -0.99 13.43
N VAL A 280 0.96 -2.22 13.11
CA VAL A 280 -0.23 -2.85 13.71
C VAL A 280 -0.11 -2.99 15.22
N ASP A 281 1.09 -3.37 15.69
CA ASP A 281 1.39 -3.53 17.10
C ASP A 281 1.65 -2.17 17.76
N GLU A 282 2.50 -1.34 17.16
CA GLU A 282 2.90 -0.05 17.75
C GLU A 282 1.71 0.92 17.91
N SER A 283 0.84 1.00 16.91
CA SER A 283 -0.34 1.87 16.92
C SER A 283 -1.33 1.58 18.06
N GLY A 284 -1.28 0.37 18.63
CA GLY A 284 -2.13 -0.04 19.74
C GLY A 284 -1.86 0.70 21.05
N TYR A 285 -0.66 1.29 21.23
CA TYR A 285 -0.28 1.95 22.48
C TYR A 285 0.49 3.27 22.30
N MET A 286 1.11 3.50 21.14
CA MET A 286 2.06 4.61 20.95
C MET A 286 1.50 5.99 21.33
N PHE A 287 0.26 6.33 20.97
CA PHE A 287 -0.29 7.67 21.23
C PHE A 287 -0.61 7.90 22.71
N ALA A 288 -0.93 6.83 23.45
CA ALA A 288 -1.19 6.92 24.88
C ALA A 288 0.11 7.08 25.68
N GLU A 289 1.19 6.43 25.22
CA GLU A 289 2.48 6.40 25.91
C GLU A 289 3.42 7.53 25.50
N ASP A 290 3.33 7.97 24.25
CA ASP A 290 4.15 9.04 23.70
C ASP A 290 3.26 10.08 22.99
N PRO A 291 2.78 11.11 23.71
CA PRO A 291 2.00 12.17 23.10
C PRO A 291 2.83 13.07 22.15
N SER A 292 4.17 12.92 22.10
CA SER A 292 5.00 13.74 21.22
C SER A 292 4.76 13.45 19.73
N PHE A 293 4.21 12.29 19.37
CA PHE A 293 3.77 12.01 18.01
C PHE A 293 2.79 13.06 17.48
N LEU A 294 1.96 13.65 18.35
CA LEU A 294 1.02 14.71 17.97
C LEU A 294 1.69 16.08 17.72
N GLN A 295 3.01 16.17 17.86
CA GLN A 295 3.80 17.33 17.46
C GLN A 295 4.33 17.18 16.03
N ASP A 296 4.25 15.98 15.44
CA ASP A 296 4.64 15.73 14.05
C ASP A 296 3.65 16.40 13.10
N PRO A 297 4.07 17.43 12.33
CA PRO A 297 3.17 18.14 11.42
C PRO A 297 2.58 17.23 10.34
N MET A 298 3.32 16.20 9.91
CA MET A 298 2.88 15.24 8.92
C MET A 298 1.76 14.35 9.47
N LEU A 299 1.86 13.94 10.73
CA LEU A 299 0.77 13.20 11.39
C LEU A 299 -0.46 14.09 11.55
N VAL A 300 -0.30 15.28 12.14
CA VAL A 300 -1.42 16.17 12.51
C VAL A 300 -2.23 16.57 11.28
N GLN A 301 -1.57 16.75 10.12
CA GLN A 301 -2.26 17.04 8.86
C GLN A 301 -3.00 15.83 8.26
N ALA A 302 -2.63 14.61 8.64
CA ALA A 302 -3.22 13.36 8.13
C ALA A 302 -4.44 12.88 8.95
N VAL A 303 -4.60 13.36 10.18
CA VAL A 303 -5.65 12.91 11.11
C VAL A 303 -6.79 13.92 11.23
N SER A 304 -8.00 13.42 11.53
CA SER A 304 -9.13 14.31 11.80
C SER A 304 -9.02 14.96 13.19
N PRO A 305 -9.62 16.14 13.41
CA PRO A 305 -9.68 16.77 14.73
C PRO A 305 -10.29 15.85 15.81
N GLU A 306 -11.27 15.03 15.45
CA GLU A 306 -11.92 14.05 16.33
C GLU A 306 -10.95 12.95 16.74
N THR A 307 -10.09 12.51 15.81
CA THR A 307 -9.04 11.52 16.10
C THR A 307 -8.03 12.10 17.08
N ILE A 308 -7.59 13.35 16.88
CA ILE A 308 -6.69 14.06 17.80
C ILE A 308 -7.31 14.15 19.21
N LYS A 309 -8.57 14.63 19.29
CA LYS A 309 -9.30 14.73 20.57
C LYS A 309 -9.40 13.38 21.27
N MET A 310 -9.71 12.32 20.51
CA MET A 310 -9.86 10.97 21.02
C MET A 310 -8.54 10.45 21.62
N VAL A 311 -7.42 10.53 20.90
CA VAL A 311 -6.13 10.04 21.42
C VAL A 311 -5.55 10.91 22.55
N GLN A 312 -5.94 12.17 22.65
CA GLN A 312 -5.57 13.05 23.76
C GLN A 312 -6.37 12.82 25.04
N SER A 313 -7.56 12.21 24.92
CA SER A 313 -8.49 12.02 26.04
C SER A 313 -7.92 11.10 27.13
N ASP A 314 -8.31 11.36 28.38
CA ASP A 314 -7.98 10.49 29.51
C ASP A 314 -8.68 9.13 29.37
N GLU A 315 -9.85 9.08 28.74
CA GLU A 315 -10.55 7.82 28.46
C GLU A 315 -9.69 6.89 27.60
N TYR A 316 -9.15 7.39 26.49
CA TYR A 316 -8.26 6.62 25.62
C TYR A 316 -6.99 6.19 26.36
N LYS A 317 -6.32 7.11 27.04
CA LYS A 317 -5.08 6.81 27.79
C LYS A 317 -5.31 5.77 28.89
N ASN A 318 -6.40 5.89 29.64
CA ASN A 318 -6.75 4.93 30.69
C ASN A 318 -7.15 3.58 30.10
N LYS A 319 -7.88 3.56 28.98
CA LYS A 319 -8.22 2.33 28.27
C LYS A 319 -6.96 1.58 27.84
N VAL A 320 -6.00 2.26 27.22
CA VAL A 320 -4.72 1.63 26.81
C VAL A 320 -3.93 1.19 28.03
N ARG A 321 -3.76 2.04 29.05
CA ARG A 321 -3.00 1.72 30.26
C ARG A 321 -3.54 0.50 30.99
N ASN A 322 -4.85 0.32 31.01
CA ASN A 322 -5.52 -0.76 31.75
C ASN A 322 -5.78 -2.01 30.89
N ASP A 323 -5.46 -2.02 29.59
CA ASP A 323 -5.66 -3.19 28.73
C ASP A 323 -4.57 -4.24 28.99
N PRO A 324 -4.92 -5.44 29.51
CA PRO A 324 -3.95 -6.48 29.82
C PRO A 324 -3.25 -7.07 28.58
N ASN A 325 -3.72 -6.76 27.37
CA ASN A 325 -3.07 -7.18 26.14
C ASN A 325 -1.98 -6.22 25.66
N VAL A 326 -1.89 -4.98 26.16
CA VAL A 326 -0.84 -4.04 25.72
C VAL A 326 0.58 -4.59 25.97
N PRO A 327 0.91 -5.18 27.13
CA PRO A 327 2.21 -5.84 27.30
C PRO A 327 2.44 -6.99 26.31
N LYS A 328 1.40 -7.77 25.98
CA LYS A 328 1.49 -8.86 25.00
C LYS A 328 1.74 -8.32 23.60
N THR A 329 1.03 -7.27 23.19
CA THR A 329 1.21 -6.57 21.90
C THR A 329 2.63 -6.00 21.77
N LYS A 330 3.20 -5.45 22.84
CA LYS A 330 4.60 -4.99 22.84
C LYS A 330 5.60 -6.14 22.63
N ALA A 331 5.42 -7.24 23.35
CA ALA A 331 6.26 -8.42 23.21
C ALA A 331 6.12 -9.05 21.81
N ALA A 332 4.89 -9.10 21.29
CA ALA A 332 4.55 -9.52 19.93
C ALA A 332 5.24 -8.63 18.90
N GLY A 333 5.14 -7.30 19.02
CA GLY A 333 5.80 -6.34 18.12
C GLY A 333 7.32 -6.48 18.12
N ALA A 334 7.94 -6.67 19.29
CA ALA A 334 9.39 -6.94 19.38
C ALA A 334 9.78 -8.24 18.68
N THR A 335 8.95 -9.29 18.80
CA THR A 335 9.13 -10.56 18.09
C THR A 335 8.94 -10.39 16.57
N GLY A 336 7.95 -9.62 16.15
CA GLY A 336 7.72 -9.27 14.75
C GLY A 336 8.92 -8.55 14.12
N MET A 337 9.56 -7.63 14.84
CA MET A 337 10.81 -6.98 14.40
C MET A 337 11.94 -7.99 14.19
N ARG A 338 12.20 -8.88 15.17
CA ARG A 338 13.23 -9.93 15.03
C ARG A 338 12.94 -10.86 13.85
N ASN A 339 11.68 -11.25 13.69
CA ASN A 339 11.25 -12.14 12.60
C ASN A 339 11.37 -11.48 11.23
N LEU A 340 11.01 -10.20 11.08
CA LEU A 340 11.24 -9.45 9.85
C LEU A 340 12.72 -9.48 9.44
N LYS A 341 13.63 -9.16 10.37
CA LYS A 341 15.07 -9.17 10.08
C LYS A 341 15.57 -10.56 9.67
N LYS A 342 15.17 -11.58 10.42
CA LYS A 342 15.55 -12.99 10.15
C LYS A 342 15.09 -13.46 8.76
N LEU A 343 13.86 -13.11 8.38
CA LEU A 343 13.29 -13.45 7.07
C LEU A 343 13.98 -12.68 5.93
N GLN A 344 14.24 -11.39 6.14
CA GLN A 344 14.98 -10.56 5.19
C GLN A 344 16.40 -11.11 4.95
N ASP A 345 17.12 -11.46 6.01
CA ASP A 345 18.49 -12.01 5.91
C ASP A 345 18.52 -13.37 5.22
N ALA A 346 17.47 -14.17 5.40
CA ALA A 346 17.34 -15.46 4.74
C ALA A 346 16.97 -15.35 3.25
N GLY A 347 16.62 -14.14 2.76
CA GLY A 347 16.20 -13.89 1.38
C GLY A 347 14.76 -14.29 1.09
N VAL A 348 13.88 -14.26 2.09
CA VAL A 348 12.42 -14.37 1.88
C VAL A 348 11.91 -13.12 1.16
N LYS A 349 10.86 -13.26 0.34
CA LYS A 349 10.25 -12.11 -0.32
C LYS A 349 9.53 -11.24 0.71
N ILE A 350 10.03 -10.03 0.92
CA ILE A 350 9.40 -9.05 1.80
C ILE A 350 8.59 -8.06 0.96
N ALA A 351 7.34 -7.84 1.35
CA ALA A 351 6.51 -6.75 0.89
C ALA A 351 6.19 -5.83 2.07
N PHE A 352 5.74 -4.63 1.76
CA PHE A 352 5.52 -3.56 2.71
C PHE A 352 4.03 -3.30 2.91
N GLY A 353 3.62 -3.05 4.14
CA GLY A 353 2.27 -2.57 4.44
C GLY A 353 2.13 -2.21 5.90
N THR A 354 1.02 -1.56 6.24
CA THR A 354 0.90 -0.79 7.50
C THR A 354 -0.39 -1.05 8.28
N ASP A 355 -1.37 -1.66 7.62
CA ASP A 355 -2.76 -1.78 8.08
C ASP A 355 -3.43 -0.41 8.34
N SER A 356 -2.91 0.65 7.68
CA SER A 356 -3.47 1.99 7.72
C SER A 356 -4.90 2.02 7.21
N GLY A 357 -5.72 2.89 7.80
CA GLY A 357 -7.15 2.99 7.50
C GLY A 357 -8.01 1.90 8.14
N ALA A 358 -7.42 0.86 8.76
CA ALA A 358 -8.19 -0.18 9.46
C ALA A 358 -8.75 0.29 10.81
N GLN A 359 -8.09 1.27 11.43
CA GLN A 359 -8.41 1.84 12.74
C GLN A 359 -8.05 3.34 12.74
N PRO A 360 -8.71 4.18 13.57
CA PRO A 360 -8.40 5.61 13.65
C PRO A 360 -6.94 5.94 13.94
N VAL A 361 -6.27 5.10 14.72
CA VAL A 361 -4.85 5.25 15.11
C VAL A 361 -3.86 4.72 14.07
N ARG A 362 -4.34 4.14 12.96
CA ARG A 362 -3.48 3.65 11.86
C ARG A 362 -3.66 4.58 10.67
N VAL A 363 -2.92 5.69 10.70
CA VAL A 363 -3.21 6.87 9.88
C VAL A 363 -2.72 6.69 8.44
N PRO A 364 -3.60 6.72 7.42
CA PRO A 364 -3.21 6.65 6.00
C PRO A 364 -2.19 7.73 5.61
N GLY A 365 -1.17 7.35 4.86
CA GLY A 365 -0.07 8.22 4.42
C GLY A 365 1.05 8.31 5.45
N TRP A 366 0.72 8.66 6.70
CA TRP A 366 1.72 8.80 7.76
C TRP A 366 2.28 7.45 8.23
N ALA A 367 1.40 6.45 8.38
CA ALA A 367 1.79 5.12 8.84
C ALA A 367 2.80 4.45 7.90
N GLU A 368 2.81 4.80 6.61
CA GLU A 368 3.79 4.27 5.65
C GLU A 368 5.20 4.76 5.92
N HIS A 369 5.37 6.05 6.21
CA HIS A 369 6.68 6.55 6.61
C HIS A 369 7.11 5.99 7.96
N ARG A 370 6.15 5.80 8.89
CA ARG A 370 6.44 5.17 10.18
C ARG A 370 6.85 3.71 10.03
N GLU A 371 6.18 2.94 9.16
CA GLU A 371 6.55 1.55 8.91
C GLU A 371 7.96 1.44 8.32
N LEU A 372 8.37 2.34 7.41
CA LEU A 372 9.75 2.37 6.92
C LEU A 372 10.77 2.57 8.06
N GLU A 373 10.48 3.45 9.02
CA GLU A 373 11.30 3.61 10.23
C GLU A 373 11.31 2.35 11.09
N LEU A 374 10.17 1.71 11.28
CA LEU A 374 10.06 0.47 12.06
C LEU A 374 10.83 -0.68 11.41
N MET A 375 10.81 -0.77 10.08
CA MET A 375 11.59 -1.76 9.34
C MET A 375 13.10 -1.52 9.51
N VAL A 376 13.55 -0.27 9.45
CA VAL A 376 14.97 0.06 9.70
C VAL A 376 15.34 -0.18 11.17
N LYS A 377 14.46 0.18 12.11
CA LYS A 377 14.63 -0.12 13.55
C LYS A 377 14.67 -1.63 13.83
N ALA A 378 13.96 -2.45 13.05
CA ALA A 378 14.04 -3.90 13.10
C ALA A 378 15.38 -4.45 12.58
N GLY A 379 16.20 -3.62 11.92
CA GLY A 379 17.55 -3.94 11.47
C GLY A 379 17.71 -4.01 9.94
N LEU A 380 16.68 -3.69 9.16
CA LEU A 380 16.84 -3.56 7.70
C LEU A 380 17.70 -2.35 7.37
N THR A 381 18.48 -2.43 6.29
CA THR A 381 19.07 -1.23 5.72
C THR A 381 17.96 -0.35 5.11
N PRO A 382 18.16 0.98 5.01
CA PRO A 382 17.19 1.84 4.29
C PRO A 382 16.88 1.32 2.89
N MET A 383 17.88 0.88 2.12
CA MET A 383 17.67 0.29 0.80
C MET A 383 16.76 -0.96 0.83
N GLN A 384 16.94 -1.86 1.80
CA GLN A 384 16.07 -3.04 1.94
C GLN A 384 14.62 -2.64 2.24
N ALA A 385 14.39 -1.66 3.12
CA ALA A 385 13.06 -1.14 3.41
C ALA A 385 12.42 -0.49 2.17
N LEU A 386 13.17 0.32 1.41
CA LEU A 386 12.69 0.94 0.18
C LEU A 386 12.36 -0.09 -0.91
N VAL A 387 13.17 -1.14 -1.06
CA VAL A 387 12.90 -2.23 -2.02
C VAL A 387 11.63 -2.99 -1.64
N ALA A 388 11.43 -3.28 -0.35
CA ALA A 388 10.18 -3.90 0.12
C ALA A 388 8.96 -3.01 -0.18
N ALA A 389 9.08 -1.70 0.05
CA ALA A 389 8.04 -0.69 -0.21
C ALA A 389 7.77 -0.36 -1.67
N THR A 390 8.60 -0.86 -2.59
CA THR A 390 8.49 -0.60 -4.02
C THR A 390 8.38 -1.91 -4.80
N LYS A 391 9.50 -2.46 -5.26
CA LYS A 391 9.54 -3.70 -6.05
C LYS A 391 8.94 -4.90 -5.31
N GLY A 392 9.18 -5.03 -4.00
CA GLY A 392 8.65 -6.10 -3.16
C GLY A 392 7.12 -6.12 -3.17
N SER A 393 6.52 -5.00 -2.78
CA SER A 393 5.07 -4.79 -2.82
C SER A 393 4.48 -4.92 -4.23
N ALA A 394 5.13 -4.35 -5.26
CA ALA A 394 4.70 -4.52 -6.66
C ALA A 394 4.64 -6.00 -7.06
N GLY A 395 5.60 -6.80 -6.62
CA GLY A 395 5.63 -8.25 -6.82
C GLY A 395 4.46 -8.96 -6.12
N MET A 396 4.16 -8.58 -4.88
CA MET A 396 3.05 -9.18 -4.12
C MET A 396 1.69 -8.89 -4.77
N ILE A 397 1.45 -7.63 -5.17
CA ILE A 397 0.18 -7.22 -5.80
C ILE A 397 0.14 -7.52 -7.31
N ARG A 398 1.18 -8.17 -7.86
CA ARG A 398 1.34 -8.53 -9.27
C ARG A 398 1.26 -7.35 -10.25
N ALA A 399 1.72 -6.17 -9.83
CA ALA A 399 1.80 -4.97 -10.66
C ALA A 399 3.18 -4.86 -11.35
N SER A 400 3.27 -5.33 -12.60
CA SER A 400 4.54 -5.35 -13.36
C SER A 400 4.94 -3.99 -13.96
N ASP A 401 3.99 -3.08 -14.09
CA ASP A 401 4.16 -1.77 -14.73
C ASP A 401 4.83 -0.72 -13.81
N ARG A 402 5.05 -1.03 -12.53
CA ARG A 402 5.57 -0.10 -11.51
C ARG A 402 6.52 -0.77 -10.52
N GLY A 403 6.89 -0.07 -9.45
CA GLY A 403 7.74 -0.56 -8.37
C GLY A 403 9.25 -0.45 -8.61
N THR A 404 9.68 -0.10 -9.82
CA THR A 404 11.05 0.29 -10.15
C THR A 404 11.04 1.38 -11.22
N LEU A 405 12.11 2.16 -11.30
CA LEU A 405 12.28 3.21 -12.30
C LEU A 405 13.09 2.65 -13.48
N GLU A 406 12.37 2.15 -14.48
CA GLU A 406 12.93 1.51 -15.67
C GLU A 406 12.16 1.95 -16.92
N ALA A 407 12.82 1.96 -18.08
CA ALA A 407 12.16 2.30 -19.33
C ALA A 407 10.98 1.37 -19.62
N GLY A 408 9.87 1.93 -20.10
CA GLY A 408 8.62 1.24 -20.37
C GLY A 408 7.66 1.15 -19.17
N LYS A 409 8.15 1.39 -17.94
CA LYS A 409 7.32 1.41 -16.73
C LYS A 409 6.57 2.73 -16.57
N ARG A 410 5.51 2.68 -15.77
CA ARG A 410 4.69 3.82 -15.38
C ARG A 410 5.53 4.83 -14.59
N ALA A 411 5.31 6.11 -14.83
CA ALA A 411 5.98 7.21 -14.16
C ALA A 411 5.40 7.44 -12.74
N ASP A 412 5.72 6.50 -11.84
CA ASP A 412 5.33 6.49 -10.43
C ASP A 412 6.58 6.72 -9.56
N PHE A 413 6.85 7.97 -9.17
CA PHE A 413 8.05 8.32 -8.41
C PHE A 413 7.86 9.52 -7.49
N LEU A 414 8.73 9.61 -6.50
CA LEU A 414 8.80 10.68 -5.51
C LEU A 414 10.05 11.51 -5.78
N VAL A 415 9.94 12.83 -5.63
CA VAL A 415 11.08 13.75 -5.55
C VAL A 415 11.21 14.16 -4.08
N LEU A 416 12.36 13.84 -3.49
CA LEU A 416 12.67 14.07 -2.08
C LEU A 416 13.72 15.17 -1.92
N GLN A 417 13.60 15.95 -0.85
CA GLN A 417 14.57 17.00 -0.50
C GLN A 417 15.94 16.43 -0.09
N ALA A 418 15.96 15.25 0.53
CA ALA A 418 17.15 14.64 1.13
C ALA A 418 17.28 13.15 0.76
N ASP A 419 18.41 12.54 1.08
CA ASP A 419 18.68 11.13 0.77
C ASP A 419 18.05 10.19 1.81
N PRO A 420 17.06 9.35 1.44
CA PRO A 420 16.48 8.38 2.35
C PRO A 420 17.43 7.22 2.70
N LEU A 421 18.59 7.09 2.03
CA LEU A 421 19.61 6.10 2.39
C LEU A 421 20.50 6.54 3.55
N GLU A 422 20.60 7.85 3.82
CA GLU A 422 21.29 8.39 4.99
C GLU A 422 20.41 8.32 6.24
N ASP A 423 19.12 8.66 6.07
CA ASP A 423 18.09 8.54 7.10
C ASP A 423 16.75 8.26 6.43
N ILE A 424 16.14 7.12 6.76
CA ILE A 424 14.86 6.70 6.16
C ILE A 424 13.73 7.70 6.41
N ARG A 425 13.82 8.53 7.44
CA ARG A 425 12.87 9.63 7.73
C ARG A 425 12.87 10.70 6.63
N ASN A 426 13.92 10.78 5.81
CA ASN A 426 13.98 11.70 4.67
C ASN A 426 12.93 11.38 3.59
N THR A 427 12.30 10.20 3.62
CA THR A 427 11.11 9.92 2.80
C THR A 427 9.93 10.86 3.08
N ARG A 428 9.88 11.45 4.27
CA ARG A 428 8.86 12.44 4.66
C ARG A 428 9.08 13.83 4.04
N GLN A 429 10.28 14.10 3.52
CA GLN A 429 10.63 15.39 2.94
C GLN A 429 10.24 15.46 1.45
N LEU A 430 8.94 15.30 1.18
CA LEU A 430 8.36 15.28 -0.16
C LEU A 430 8.39 16.67 -0.80
N VAL A 431 8.89 16.73 -2.04
CA VAL A 431 8.94 17.94 -2.87
C VAL A 431 7.85 17.89 -3.92
N ALA A 432 7.78 16.77 -4.64
CA ALA A 432 6.80 16.49 -5.66
C ALA A 432 6.55 14.98 -5.71
N ILE A 433 5.35 14.62 -6.16
CA ILE A 433 4.92 13.23 -6.33
C ILE A 433 4.45 13.12 -7.78
N TYR A 434 4.90 12.08 -8.47
CA TYR A 434 4.44 11.75 -9.82
C TYR A 434 3.74 10.40 -9.78
N ASN A 435 2.46 10.36 -10.17
CA ASN A 435 1.63 9.15 -10.20
C ASN A 435 1.02 9.01 -11.60
N GLY A 436 1.59 8.12 -12.42
CA GLY A 436 1.28 8.01 -13.84
C GLY A 436 1.64 9.27 -14.62
N GLY A 437 2.76 9.90 -14.29
CA GLY A 437 3.23 11.14 -14.93
C GLY A 437 2.50 12.40 -14.49
N ARG A 438 1.37 12.29 -13.79
CA ARG A 438 0.68 13.44 -13.17
C ARG A 438 1.43 13.89 -11.94
N GLU A 439 1.77 15.18 -11.90
CA GLU A 439 2.33 15.84 -10.73
C GLU A 439 1.24 16.03 -9.66
N VAL A 440 1.54 15.63 -8.43
CA VAL A 440 0.68 15.74 -7.25
C VAL A 440 1.44 16.51 -6.18
N LYS A 441 0.76 17.50 -5.61
CA LYS A 441 1.32 18.30 -4.51
C LYS A 441 1.29 17.50 -3.21
N PRO A 442 2.41 17.38 -2.47
CA PRO A 442 2.42 16.77 -1.15
C PRO A 442 1.49 17.51 -0.18
N ARG A 443 0.80 16.79 0.71
CA ARG A 443 -0.05 17.42 1.73
C ARG A 443 0.79 18.12 2.79
N ALA A 444 1.79 17.39 3.31
CA ALA A 444 2.81 17.94 4.19
C ALA A 444 4.01 18.35 3.33
N THR A 445 4.19 19.65 3.14
CA THR A 445 5.44 20.16 2.56
C THR A 445 6.54 20.08 3.60
N ALA A 446 7.77 19.77 3.18
CA ALA A 446 8.95 19.86 4.05
C ALA A 446 8.93 21.21 4.77
N VAL A 447 8.76 21.19 6.10
CA VAL A 447 8.98 22.38 6.91
C VAL A 447 10.45 22.68 6.76
N ALA A 448 10.78 23.87 6.24
CA ALA A 448 12.16 24.31 6.21
C ALA A 448 12.68 24.31 7.66
N THR A 449 13.48 23.30 8.00
CA THR A 449 14.29 23.34 9.21
C THR A 449 15.27 24.49 9.01
N LYS A 450 15.03 25.60 9.73
CA LYS A 450 15.95 26.73 9.81
C LYS A 450 17.26 26.32 10.46
#